data_AF-A0A1Z4R7J9-F1
#
_entry.id   AF-A0A1Z4R7J9-F1
#
_cell.length_a   1.000
_cell.length_b   1.000
_cell.length_c   1.000
_cell.angle_alpha   90.00
_cell.angle_beta   90.00
_cell.angle_gamma   90.00
#
_symmetry.space_group_name_H-M   'P 1'
#
loop_
_entity.id
_entity.type
_entity.pdbx_description
1 polymer ?
#
loop_
_entity_poly.entity_id
_entity_poly.type
_entity_poly.pdbx_seq_one_letter_code
_entity_poly.pdbx_strand_id
1 'polypeptide(L)'
;MNFKIYAPNVHLFAYHLYQSKNSEELWQKCQVIFDKFHLAPPLQLRKVAPGSRIDLLVNASHNNILLTVTGHLTNPEKKKITGRICPLQIYDSSALALNIRIPELDDNQQLTPEVETSIFRQFNVDECLLPAQINPSLGQTLLLTAWLSPQQQQEPRKWREIANECIQFFLDVDAENIPPLYQSGLLFDSPIYEYGIPQANTASGHIIVWLFLGEKINSKYYSKADENLGFFYQEFIDLFFYRSKVTKTYQINREVHRQIYQGYEEIKQIIREIAPKLPDNQSPQTANNLSVNHLLAEYKQKLRILPKIDLEYSNSLREFNNNLLTIDINNHNYAEKLRQIQDKLPTEDLSFLSLFNQKIATNFQAQITDEQAYFAPGSTLADKAIASIRGIVEIEQAETDRALAKALKDKEETAQKRDKKLQLAIALAGTGLAVSSISADNPGKPVESILKKIYPNQSLDCPNSGINNCLDFSGYYVAFHVGVGVIAALILAIFILLVSKIIKIFEASSRKSS
;
A
#
# COMPACT_ATOMS: atom_id res chain seq x y z
N MET A 1 5.87 10.83 -51.36
CA MET A 1 4.62 11.09 -52.12
C MET A 1 3.50 10.79 -51.16
N ASN A 2 2.60 11.74 -50.91
CA ASN A 2 1.49 11.54 -50.00
C ASN A 2 0.39 10.73 -50.69
N PHE A 3 -0.23 9.80 -49.98
CA PHE A 3 -1.39 9.09 -50.47
C PHE A 3 -2.63 10.00 -50.48
N LYS A 4 -3.53 9.81 -51.45
CA LYS A 4 -4.83 10.47 -51.47
C LYS A 4 -5.87 9.63 -50.75
N ILE A 5 -6.75 10.25 -49.99
CA ILE A 5 -7.82 9.59 -49.24
C ILE A 5 -9.10 10.42 -49.34
N TYR A 6 -10.24 9.78 -49.16
CA TYR A 6 -11.54 10.43 -49.20
C TYR A 6 -12.17 10.50 -47.80
N ALA A 7 -12.83 11.64 -47.52
CA ALA A 7 -13.56 11.93 -46.29
C ALA A 7 -12.84 11.53 -44.98
N PRO A 8 -11.59 11.97 -44.74
CA PRO A 8 -10.89 11.65 -43.50
C PRO A 8 -11.66 12.13 -42.27
N ASN A 9 -11.62 11.32 -41.23
CA ASN A 9 -12.38 11.48 -40.00
C ASN A 9 -11.54 11.02 -38.80
N VAL A 10 -11.63 11.76 -37.70
CA VAL A 10 -10.96 11.43 -36.44
C VAL A 10 -12.01 11.32 -35.35
N HIS A 11 -12.04 10.17 -34.69
CA HIS A 11 -12.85 9.90 -33.52
C HIS A 11 -11.98 9.91 -32.26
N LEU A 12 -12.43 10.61 -31.23
CA LEU A 12 -11.92 10.57 -29.87
C LEU A 12 -12.94 9.89 -28.98
N PHE A 13 -12.53 8.80 -28.34
CA PHE A 13 -13.27 8.15 -27.26
C PHE A 13 -12.46 8.31 -25.97
N ALA A 14 -12.86 9.23 -25.10
CA ALA A 14 -12.13 9.54 -23.87
C ALA A 14 -12.96 9.27 -22.62
N TYR A 15 -12.33 8.71 -21.59
CA TYR A 15 -13.02 8.23 -20.39
C TYR A 15 -12.40 8.79 -19.12
N HIS A 16 -13.25 9.28 -18.22
CA HIS A 16 -12.82 9.91 -16.98
C HIS A 16 -13.65 9.40 -15.81
N LEU A 17 -13.00 9.00 -14.73
CA LEU A 17 -13.64 8.46 -13.52
C LEU A 17 -14.23 9.62 -12.72
N TYR A 18 -15.48 9.51 -12.29
CA TYR A 18 -16.17 10.59 -11.56
C TYR A 18 -15.50 10.92 -10.21
N GLN A 19 -14.92 9.91 -9.55
CA GLN A 19 -14.22 10.06 -8.28
C GLN A 19 -12.79 10.62 -8.42
N SER A 20 -12.37 11.01 -9.62
CA SER A 20 -11.11 11.73 -9.79
C SER A 20 -11.18 13.09 -9.09
N LYS A 21 -10.00 13.72 -8.88
CA LYS A 21 -9.93 15.03 -8.23
C LYS A 21 -10.64 16.16 -9.00
N ASN A 22 -11.02 15.94 -10.27
CA ASN A 22 -11.63 16.97 -11.12
C ASN A 22 -12.64 16.35 -12.11
N SER A 23 -13.87 16.11 -11.64
CA SER A 23 -14.94 15.47 -12.44
C SER A 23 -15.36 16.27 -13.69
N GLU A 24 -15.04 17.56 -13.76
CA GLU A 24 -15.38 18.45 -14.88
C GLU A 24 -14.23 18.59 -15.91
N GLU A 25 -13.05 18.02 -15.62
CA GLU A 25 -11.85 18.20 -16.43
C GLU A 25 -12.06 17.79 -17.89
N LEU A 26 -12.69 16.63 -18.11
CA LEU A 26 -12.95 16.11 -19.45
C LEU A 26 -13.77 17.10 -20.31
N TRP A 27 -14.75 17.78 -19.71
CA TRP A 27 -15.61 18.74 -20.40
C TRP A 27 -14.91 20.07 -20.65
N GLN A 28 -14.07 20.52 -19.72
CA GLN A 28 -13.21 21.69 -19.92
C GLN A 28 -12.24 21.46 -21.09
N LYS A 29 -11.63 20.27 -21.17
CA LYS A 29 -10.76 19.90 -22.29
C LYS A 29 -11.52 19.77 -23.61
N CYS A 30 -12.75 19.25 -23.57
CA CYS A 30 -13.65 19.25 -24.72
C CYS A 30 -13.92 20.67 -25.24
N GLN A 31 -14.12 21.65 -24.36
CA GLN A 31 -14.32 23.04 -24.78
C GLN A 31 -13.09 23.62 -25.50
N VAL A 32 -11.87 23.25 -25.08
CA VAL A 32 -10.64 23.66 -25.79
C VAL A 32 -10.64 23.12 -27.23
N ILE A 33 -11.15 21.91 -27.47
CA ILE A 33 -11.31 21.34 -28.82
C ILE A 33 -12.33 22.17 -29.62
N PHE A 34 -13.47 22.54 -29.01
CA PHE A 34 -14.47 23.40 -29.64
C PHE A 34 -13.87 24.72 -30.09
N ASP A 35 -13.07 25.36 -29.24
CA ASP A 35 -12.47 26.66 -29.53
C ASP A 35 -11.46 26.54 -30.67
N LYS A 36 -10.62 25.49 -30.68
CA LYS A 36 -9.63 25.23 -31.73
C LYS A 36 -10.26 25.02 -33.11
N PHE A 37 -11.38 24.32 -33.18
CA PHE A 37 -12.04 23.99 -34.45
C PHE A 37 -13.26 24.88 -34.76
N HIS A 38 -13.51 25.90 -33.93
CA HIS A 38 -14.67 26.78 -34.02
C HIS A 38 -15.99 26.01 -34.14
N LEU A 39 -16.17 24.98 -33.30
CA LEU A 39 -17.33 24.10 -33.36
C LEU A 39 -18.59 24.80 -32.84
N ALA A 40 -19.68 24.66 -33.59
CA ALA A 40 -21.01 25.12 -33.21
C ALA A 40 -22.07 24.03 -33.51
N PRO A 41 -23.19 23.98 -32.76
CA PRO A 41 -23.53 24.81 -31.59
C PRO A 41 -22.73 24.42 -30.34
N PRO A 42 -22.68 25.26 -29.27
CA PRO A 42 -21.93 24.97 -28.06
C PRO A 42 -22.45 23.74 -27.32
N LEU A 43 -21.56 23.04 -26.60
CA LEU A 43 -21.91 21.87 -25.79
C LEU A 43 -22.67 22.28 -24.53
N GLN A 44 -23.88 21.75 -24.35
CA GLN A 44 -24.69 21.99 -23.16
C GLN A 44 -24.99 20.66 -22.46
N LEU A 45 -24.51 20.52 -21.23
CA LEU A 45 -24.62 19.31 -20.43
C LEU A 45 -25.62 19.47 -19.28
N ARG A 46 -26.44 18.43 -19.06
CA ARG A 46 -27.27 18.28 -17.87
C ARG A 46 -26.50 17.55 -16.78
N LYS A 47 -26.78 17.90 -15.52
CA LYS A 47 -26.29 17.15 -14.36
C LYS A 47 -27.19 15.96 -14.11
N VAL A 48 -26.59 14.80 -13.85
CA VAL A 48 -27.28 13.55 -13.56
C VAL A 48 -26.65 12.91 -12.33
N ALA A 49 -27.43 12.09 -11.62
CA ALA A 49 -26.89 11.30 -10.52
C ALA A 49 -25.98 10.17 -11.07
N PRO A 50 -24.90 9.82 -10.36
CA PRO A 50 -24.04 8.70 -10.75
C PRO A 50 -24.79 7.37 -10.68
N GLY A 51 -24.34 6.38 -11.45
CA GLY A 51 -24.77 4.97 -11.29
C GLY A 51 -25.51 4.36 -12.48
N SER A 52 -25.96 5.16 -13.45
CA SER A 52 -26.62 4.67 -14.67
C SER A 52 -25.91 5.10 -15.94
N ARG A 53 -26.09 4.31 -17.02
CA ARG A 53 -25.70 4.72 -18.37
C ARG A 53 -26.73 5.73 -18.90
N ILE A 54 -26.34 7.00 -19.03
CA ILE A 54 -27.26 8.08 -19.40
C ILE A 54 -26.56 9.12 -20.27
N ASP A 55 -27.27 9.64 -21.26
CA ASP A 55 -26.80 10.76 -22.07
C ASP A 55 -26.80 12.07 -21.27
N LEU A 56 -25.79 12.91 -21.49
CA LEU A 56 -25.57 14.14 -20.75
C LEU A 56 -26.01 15.39 -21.50
N LEU A 57 -26.52 15.31 -22.73
CA LEU A 57 -27.04 16.48 -23.44
C LEU A 57 -28.34 16.98 -22.80
N VAL A 58 -28.50 18.31 -22.73
CA VAL A 58 -29.74 18.93 -22.19
C VAL A 58 -30.97 18.53 -22.99
N ASN A 59 -30.86 18.45 -24.31
CA ASN A 59 -31.97 18.15 -25.23
C ASN A 59 -32.00 16.68 -25.68
N ALA A 60 -31.36 15.79 -24.92
CA ALA A 60 -31.30 14.37 -25.23
C ALA A 60 -32.69 13.73 -25.27
N SER A 61 -32.93 12.88 -26.26
CA SER A 61 -34.09 12.00 -26.31
C SER A 61 -33.65 10.56 -26.60
N HIS A 62 -34.55 9.59 -26.43
CA HIS A 62 -34.28 8.18 -26.80
C HIS A 62 -33.77 8.03 -28.24
N ASN A 63 -34.17 8.94 -29.15
CA ASN A 63 -33.83 8.88 -30.57
C ASN A 63 -32.71 9.86 -30.96
N ASN A 64 -32.26 10.73 -30.04
CA ASN A 64 -31.24 11.72 -30.33
C ASN A 64 -30.35 11.97 -29.12
N ILE A 65 -29.21 11.29 -29.12
CA ILE A 65 -28.14 11.37 -28.11
C ILE A 65 -26.84 11.92 -28.71
N LEU A 66 -26.91 12.50 -29.92
CA LEU A 66 -25.77 13.00 -30.67
C LEU A 66 -25.97 14.49 -30.96
N LEU A 67 -25.03 15.32 -30.52
CA LEU A 67 -24.95 16.71 -30.95
C LEU A 67 -24.18 16.77 -32.27
N THR A 68 -24.83 17.20 -33.35
CA THR A 68 -24.14 17.47 -34.61
C THR A 68 -23.49 18.84 -34.55
N VAL A 69 -22.22 18.92 -34.93
CA VAL A 69 -21.43 20.15 -34.93
C VAL A 69 -20.82 20.44 -36.30
N THR A 70 -20.59 21.71 -36.57
CA THR A 70 -19.87 22.21 -37.75
C THR A 70 -18.78 23.16 -37.32
N GLY A 71 -17.67 23.18 -38.05
CA GLY A 71 -16.55 24.09 -37.79
C GLY A 71 -15.58 24.14 -38.95
N HIS A 72 -14.33 24.52 -38.67
CA HIS A 72 -13.28 24.63 -39.68
C HIS A 72 -11.93 24.13 -39.15
N LEU A 73 -11.12 23.56 -40.04
CA LEU A 73 -9.70 23.31 -39.74
C LEU A 73 -8.94 24.65 -39.65
N THR A 74 -7.89 24.67 -38.82
CA THR A 74 -7.07 25.85 -38.48
C THR A 74 -6.09 26.32 -39.58
N ASN A 75 -6.12 25.68 -40.75
CA ASN A 75 -5.31 26.02 -41.93
C ASN A 75 -5.80 27.33 -42.61
N PRO A 76 -4.94 28.14 -43.26
CA PRO A 76 -5.33 29.32 -44.06
C PRO A 76 -6.53 29.11 -45.02
N GLU A 77 -6.76 27.91 -45.55
CA GLU A 77 -7.93 27.61 -46.41
C GLU A 77 -9.25 27.41 -45.64
N LYS A 78 -9.24 27.31 -44.31
CA LYS A 78 -10.41 27.10 -43.43
C LYS A 78 -11.39 26.04 -43.94
N LYS A 79 -10.87 24.87 -44.33
CA LYS A 79 -11.69 23.75 -44.82
C LYS A 79 -12.80 23.42 -43.82
N LYS A 80 -14.03 23.35 -44.32
CA LYS A 80 -15.23 23.01 -43.52
C LYS A 80 -15.12 21.60 -42.99
N ILE A 81 -15.48 21.44 -41.72
CA ILE A 81 -15.59 20.15 -41.05
C ILE A 81 -16.97 19.99 -40.43
N THR A 82 -17.38 18.74 -40.30
CA THR A 82 -18.60 18.33 -39.59
C THR A 82 -18.22 17.32 -38.52
N GLY A 83 -19.07 17.14 -37.53
CA GLY A 83 -18.78 16.21 -36.44
C GLY A 83 -20.01 15.85 -35.63
N ARG A 84 -19.86 14.86 -34.76
CA ARG A 84 -20.86 14.45 -33.79
C ARG A 84 -20.24 14.27 -32.42
N ILE A 85 -21.00 14.60 -31.38
CA ILE A 85 -20.58 14.49 -29.99
C ILE A 85 -21.64 13.73 -29.20
N CYS A 86 -21.19 12.76 -28.42
CA CYS A 86 -21.99 11.94 -27.52
C CYS A 86 -21.35 11.99 -26.13
N PRO A 87 -21.77 12.93 -25.26
CA PRO A 87 -21.33 12.95 -23.87
C PRO A 87 -22.23 12.01 -23.06
N LEU A 88 -21.64 10.99 -22.46
CA LEU A 88 -22.36 10.00 -21.67
C LEU A 88 -21.80 9.95 -20.24
N GLN A 89 -22.67 9.58 -19.30
CA GLN A 89 -22.25 8.91 -18.09
C GLN A 89 -22.41 7.40 -18.31
N ILE A 90 -21.40 6.63 -17.93
CA ILE A 90 -21.40 5.17 -17.93
C ILE A 90 -21.04 4.74 -16.51
N TYR A 91 -22.08 4.47 -15.70
CA TYR A 91 -21.97 4.11 -14.28
C TYR A 91 -21.24 5.17 -13.43
N ASP A 92 -19.98 4.92 -13.10
CA ASP A 92 -19.08 5.72 -12.27
C ASP A 92 -18.15 6.62 -13.09
N SER A 93 -18.35 6.69 -14.40
CA SER A 93 -17.43 7.31 -15.34
C SER A 93 -18.16 8.23 -16.31
N SER A 94 -17.49 9.29 -16.74
CA SER A 94 -17.86 10.10 -17.89
C SER A 94 -17.18 9.58 -19.16
N ALA A 95 -17.89 9.61 -20.27
CA ALA A 95 -17.40 9.23 -21.58
C ALA A 95 -17.68 10.35 -22.59
N LEU A 96 -16.62 10.78 -23.29
CA LEU A 96 -16.70 11.69 -24.41
C LEU A 96 -16.45 10.89 -25.69
N ALA A 97 -17.48 10.74 -26.51
CA ALA A 97 -17.30 10.31 -27.90
C ALA A 97 -17.45 11.53 -28.81
N LEU A 98 -16.40 11.93 -29.50
CA LEU A 98 -16.38 13.05 -30.44
C LEU A 98 -15.84 12.54 -31.76
N ASN A 99 -16.42 12.95 -32.87
CA ASN A 99 -15.77 12.81 -34.17
C ASN A 99 -15.75 14.15 -34.92
N ILE A 100 -14.69 14.38 -35.69
CA ILE A 100 -14.55 15.51 -36.59
C ILE A 100 -14.06 14.98 -37.93
N ARG A 101 -14.71 15.39 -39.01
CA ARG A 101 -14.43 14.90 -40.37
C ARG A 101 -14.51 15.99 -41.43
N ILE A 102 -13.77 15.79 -42.51
CA ILE A 102 -14.13 16.41 -43.79
C ILE A 102 -15.41 15.73 -44.27
N PRO A 103 -16.49 16.49 -44.52
CA PRO A 103 -17.76 15.89 -44.94
C PRO A 103 -17.61 15.19 -46.29
N GLU A 104 -18.32 14.09 -46.46
CA GLU A 104 -18.40 13.36 -47.73
C GLU A 104 -19.00 14.24 -48.83
N LEU A 105 -20.01 15.04 -48.48
CA LEU A 105 -20.71 15.92 -49.41
C LEU A 105 -20.49 17.39 -49.06
N ASP A 106 -20.36 18.21 -50.10
CA ASP A 106 -20.37 19.66 -49.99
C ASP A 106 -21.80 20.20 -49.79
N ASP A 107 -21.91 21.53 -49.69
CA ASP A 107 -23.19 22.20 -49.46
C ASP A 107 -24.17 22.06 -50.64
N ASN A 108 -23.68 21.68 -51.82
CA ASN A 108 -24.46 21.40 -53.02
C ASN A 108 -24.77 19.90 -53.18
N GLN A 109 -24.53 19.08 -52.15
CA GLN A 109 -24.71 17.62 -52.18
C GLN A 109 -23.79 16.89 -53.19
N GLN A 110 -22.67 17.49 -53.55
CA GLN A 110 -21.64 16.87 -54.40
C GLN A 110 -20.52 16.28 -53.55
N LEU A 111 -19.87 15.23 -54.06
CA LEU A 111 -18.72 14.62 -53.37
C LEU A 111 -17.61 15.65 -53.17
N THR A 112 -17.09 15.72 -51.95
CA THR A 112 -15.87 16.50 -51.69
C THR A 112 -14.66 15.85 -52.38
N PRO A 113 -13.65 16.65 -52.77
CA PRO A 113 -12.46 16.10 -53.41
C PRO A 113 -11.65 15.24 -52.43
N GLU A 114 -10.95 14.24 -52.97
CA GLU A 114 -9.90 13.53 -52.24
C GLU A 114 -8.84 14.52 -51.76
N VAL A 115 -8.27 14.23 -50.59
CA VAL A 115 -7.22 15.03 -49.95
C VAL A 115 -6.00 14.17 -49.67
N GLU A 116 -4.85 14.80 -49.51
CA GLU A 116 -3.64 14.09 -49.09
C GLU A 116 -3.72 13.67 -47.61
N THR A 117 -3.10 12.55 -47.25
CA THR A 117 -2.95 12.06 -45.87
C THR A 117 -2.37 13.10 -44.91
N SER A 118 -1.57 14.06 -45.40
CA SER A 118 -1.04 15.19 -44.62
C SER A 118 -2.12 16.03 -43.91
N ILE A 119 -3.36 15.95 -44.37
CA ILE A 119 -4.51 16.59 -43.74
C ILE A 119 -4.71 16.16 -42.28
N PHE A 120 -4.29 14.95 -41.90
CA PHE A 120 -4.41 14.46 -40.52
C PHE A 120 -3.66 15.32 -39.50
N ARG A 121 -2.58 16.01 -39.91
CA ARG A 121 -1.88 17.00 -39.05
C ARG A 121 -2.81 18.11 -38.58
N GLN A 122 -3.79 18.49 -39.40
CA GLN A 122 -4.74 19.57 -39.10
C GLN A 122 -5.84 19.14 -38.13
N PHE A 123 -6.06 17.84 -37.95
CA PHE A 123 -7.03 17.34 -36.97
C PHE A 123 -6.45 17.28 -35.54
N ASN A 124 -5.14 17.44 -35.36
CA ASN A 124 -4.47 17.32 -34.06
C ASN A 124 -3.54 18.51 -33.76
N VAL A 125 -3.99 19.72 -34.08
CA VAL A 125 -3.19 20.94 -33.85
C VAL A 125 -2.94 21.14 -32.35
N ASP A 126 -1.68 21.43 -32.01
CA ASP A 126 -1.18 21.51 -30.64
C ASP A 126 -1.44 20.24 -29.82
N GLU A 127 -1.46 19.08 -30.49
CA GLU A 127 -1.71 17.77 -29.88
C GLU A 127 -3.06 17.71 -29.13
N CYS A 128 -4.04 18.51 -29.55
CA CYS A 128 -5.27 18.75 -28.79
C CYS A 128 -6.12 17.52 -28.53
N LEU A 129 -5.91 16.44 -29.31
CA LEU A 129 -6.62 15.17 -29.14
C LEU A 129 -5.78 14.12 -28.40
N LEU A 130 -4.53 14.39 -28.02
CA LEU A 130 -3.65 13.43 -27.35
C LEU A 130 -3.89 13.33 -25.83
N PRO A 131 -3.51 12.21 -25.19
CA PRO A 131 -3.71 12.02 -23.75
C PRO A 131 -3.15 13.14 -22.86
N ALA A 132 -2.03 13.76 -23.26
CA ALA A 132 -1.41 14.85 -22.51
C ALA A 132 -2.32 16.10 -22.43
N GLN A 133 -3.15 16.34 -23.46
CA GLN A 133 -4.04 17.50 -23.51
C GLN A 133 -5.42 17.19 -22.92
N ILE A 134 -5.97 16.02 -23.23
CA ILE A 134 -7.30 15.58 -22.75
C ILE A 134 -7.27 15.16 -21.27
N ASN A 135 -6.14 14.62 -20.80
CA ASN A 135 -5.94 14.08 -19.46
C ASN A 135 -7.08 13.14 -18.96
N PRO A 136 -7.45 12.10 -19.74
CA PRO A 136 -8.50 11.18 -19.32
C PRO A 136 -7.98 10.25 -18.22
N SER A 137 -8.65 10.20 -17.07
CA SER A 137 -8.16 9.40 -15.94
C SER A 137 -8.19 7.88 -16.19
N LEU A 138 -9.09 7.41 -17.07
CA LEU A 138 -9.20 6.00 -17.45
C LEU A 138 -8.53 5.69 -18.79
N GLY A 139 -8.18 6.72 -19.58
CA GLY A 139 -7.59 6.59 -20.90
C GLY A 139 -8.52 7.00 -22.04
N GLN A 140 -8.00 6.90 -23.25
CA GLN A 140 -8.70 7.24 -24.48
C GLN A 140 -8.31 6.31 -25.63
N THR A 141 -9.17 6.24 -26.64
CA THR A 141 -8.91 5.62 -27.95
C THR A 141 -9.11 6.67 -29.04
N LEU A 142 -8.12 6.79 -29.92
CA LEU A 142 -8.23 7.56 -31.15
C LEU A 142 -8.49 6.60 -32.30
N LEU A 143 -9.53 6.86 -33.09
CA LEU A 143 -9.84 6.09 -34.29
C LEU A 143 -9.80 7.03 -35.50
N LEU A 144 -8.82 6.82 -36.37
CA LEU A 144 -8.67 7.53 -37.62
C LEU A 144 -9.32 6.69 -38.71
N THR A 145 -10.26 7.28 -39.44
CA THR A 145 -10.90 6.62 -40.57
C THR A 145 -10.77 7.45 -41.84
N ALA A 146 -10.68 6.75 -42.96
CA ALA A 146 -10.72 7.37 -44.28
C ALA A 146 -11.06 6.30 -45.32
N TRP A 147 -11.68 6.72 -46.42
CA TRP A 147 -11.95 5.84 -47.54
C TRP A 147 -10.73 5.79 -48.46
N LEU A 148 -10.41 4.58 -48.91
CA LEU A 148 -9.41 4.40 -49.95
C LEU A 148 -9.97 4.82 -51.31
N SER A 149 -9.15 5.52 -52.11
CA SER A 149 -9.48 5.78 -53.51
C SER A 149 -9.63 4.47 -54.29
N PRO A 150 -10.39 4.45 -55.40
CA PRO A 150 -10.56 3.24 -56.22
C PRO A 150 -9.24 2.59 -56.65
N GLN A 151 -8.20 3.40 -56.88
CA GLN A 151 -6.87 2.91 -57.25
C GLN A 151 -6.20 2.18 -56.07
N GLN A 152 -6.25 2.77 -54.87
CA GLN A 152 -5.64 2.16 -53.67
C GLN A 152 -6.37 0.91 -53.19
N GLN A 153 -7.67 0.81 -53.41
CA GLN A 153 -8.44 -0.40 -53.09
C GLN A 153 -7.93 -1.63 -53.86
N GLN A 154 -7.33 -1.43 -55.05
CA GLN A 154 -6.73 -2.50 -55.86
C GLN A 154 -5.29 -2.83 -55.44
N GLU A 155 -4.73 -2.14 -54.45
CA GLU A 155 -3.35 -2.32 -53.99
C GLU A 155 -3.25 -2.69 -52.49
N PRO A 156 -3.72 -3.89 -52.06
CA PRO A 156 -3.68 -4.30 -50.65
C PRO A 156 -2.31 -4.22 -49.99
N ARG A 157 -1.23 -4.34 -50.78
CA ARG A 157 0.16 -4.23 -50.30
C ARG A 157 0.50 -2.84 -49.75
N LYS A 158 -0.23 -1.79 -50.17
CA LYS A 158 -0.01 -0.40 -49.74
C LYS A 158 -0.89 0.04 -48.57
N TRP A 159 -1.90 -0.72 -48.19
CA TRP A 159 -2.85 -0.28 -47.14
C TRP A 159 -2.18 0.02 -45.81
N ARG A 160 -1.18 -0.79 -45.43
CA ARG A 160 -0.39 -0.53 -44.22
C ARG A 160 0.45 0.75 -44.34
N GLU A 161 1.01 1.02 -45.52
CA GLU A 161 1.79 2.25 -45.75
C GLU A 161 0.90 3.48 -45.62
N ILE A 162 -0.33 3.41 -46.17
CA ILE A 162 -1.35 4.47 -46.02
C ILE A 162 -1.70 4.66 -44.53
N ALA A 163 -1.95 3.56 -43.79
CA ALA A 163 -2.28 3.65 -42.36
C ALA A 163 -1.15 4.26 -41.53
N ASN A 164 0.10 3.85 -41.80
CA ASN A 164 1.29 4.43 -41.16
C ASN A 164 1.39 5.93 -41.46
N GLU A 165 1.18 6.34 -42.72
CA GLU A 165 1.25 7.74 -43.13
C GLU A 165 0.17 8.60 -42.45
N CYS A 166 -1.05 8.07 -42.28
CA CYS A 166 -2.10 8.74 -41.51
C CYS A 166 -1.66 9.05 -40.07
N ILE A 167 -1.04 8.09 -39.37
CA ILE A 167 -0.55 8.29 -38.00
C ILE A 167 0.65 9.24 -37.98
N GLN A 168 1.57 9.06 -38.92
CA GLN A 168 2.76 9.90 -39.04
C GLN A 168 2.37 11.38 -39.08
N PHE A 169 1.41 11.74 -39.95
CA PHE A 169 0.93 13.11 -40.04
C PHE A 169 0.06 13.53 -38.85
N PHE A 170 -0.77 12.63 -38.31
CA PHE A 170 -1.61 12.94 -37.15
C PHE A 170 -0.78 13.27 -35.88
N LEU A 171 0.29 12.53 -35.64
CA LEU A 171 1.18 12.72 -34.51
C LEU A 171 2.31 13.73 -34.78
N ASP A 172 2.46 14.14 -36.04
CA ASP A 172 3.56 14.98 -36.52
C ASP A 172 4.95 14.44 -36.17
N VAL A 173 5.16 13.16 -36.44
CA VAL A 173 6.41 12.44 -36.13
C VAL A 173 7.09 11.92 -37.39
N ASP A 174 8.38 11.60 -37.28
CA ASP A 174 9.08 10.84 -38.32
C ASP A 174 8.64 9.38 -38.35
N ALA A 175 8.84 8.71 -39.49
CA ALA A 175 8.42 7.31 -39.70
C ALA A 175 9.00 6.33 -38.66
N GLU A 176 10.20 6.60 -38.13
CA GLU A 176 10.86 5.80 -37.10
C GLU A 176 10.21 5.94 -35.71
N ASN A 177 9.45 7.00 -35.49
CA ASN A 177 8.81 7.36 -34.22
C ASN A 177 7.31 7.04 -34.20
N ILE A 178 6.78 6.44 -35.25
CA ILE A 178 5.40 5.93 -35.26
C ILE A 178 5.28 4.86 -34.17
N PRO A 179 4.23 4.88 -33.32
CA PRO A 179 4.00 3.83 -32.35
C PRO A 179 4.02 2.44 -33.00
N PRO A 180 4.52 1.40 -32.33
CA PRO A 180 4.59 0.08 -32.94
C PRO A 180 3.20 -0.44 -33.31
N LEU A 181 3.10 -1.05 -34.50
CA LEU A 181 1.90 -1.77 -34.91
C LEU A 181 1.72 -2.96 -33.96
N TYR A 182 0.59 -2.98 -33.25
CA TYR A 182 0.27 -4.01 -32.28
C TYR A 182 -0.49 -5.17 -32.92
N GLN A 183 -1.53 -4.86 -33.70
CA GLN A 183 -2.27 -5.85 -34.48
C GLN A 183 -2.85 -5.25 -35.75
N SER A 184 -3.22 -6.13 -36.69
CA SER A 184 -3.91 -5.76 -37.92
C SER A 184 -4.87 -6.87 -38.34
N GLY A 185 -5.95 -6.52 -39.03
CA GLY A 185 -6.90 -7.49 -39.55
C GLY A 185 -7.89 -6.84 -40.52
N LEU A 186 -9.01 -7.52 -40.72
CA LEU A 186 -10.18 -6.96 -41.39
C LEU A 186 -11.29 -6.81 -40.35
N LEU A 187 -12.07 -5.75 -40.48
CA LEU A 187 -13.31 -5.55 -39.74
C LEU A 187 -14.34 -4.98 -40.72
N PHE A 188 -15.47 -5.67 -40.85
CA PHE A 188 -16.53 -5.35 -41.83
C PHE A 188 -15.98 -5.14 -43.24
N ASP A 189 -15.19 -6.12 -43.70
CA ASP A 189 -14.53 -6.16 -45.02
C ASP A 189 -13.49 -5.06 -45.28
N SER A 190 -13.12 -4.26 -44.28
CA SER A 190 -12.14 -3.17 -44.41
C SER A 190 -10.90 -3.38 -43.53
N PRO A 191 -9.68 -3.05 -44.02
CA PRO A 191 -8.45 -3.19 -43.26
C PRO A 191 -8.39 -2.25 -42.06
N ILE A 192 -8.03 -2.82 -40.92
CA ILE A 192 -7.94 -2.13 -39.63
C ILE A 192 -6.61 -2.45 -38.96
N TYR A 193 -6.01 -1.43 -38.33
CA TYR A 193 -4.67 -1.47 -37.75
C TYR A 193 -4.68 -0.82 -36.37
N GLU A 194 -4.19 -1.50 -35.35
CA GLU A 194 -4.05 -0.98 -33.99
C GLU A 194 -2.59 -0.72 -33.67
N TYR A 195 -2.31 0.44 -33.10
CA TYR A 195 -0.98 0.93 -32.77
C TYR A 195 -0.87 1.27 -31.28
N GLY A 196 0.31 1.03 -30.74
CA GLY A 196 0.59 1.14 -29.31
C GLY A 196 0.36 -0.17 -28.56
N ILE A 197 1.24 -0.48 -27.62
CA ILE A 197 1.19 -1.74 -26.86
C ILE A 197 0.26 -1.52 -25.65
N PRO A 198 -0.80 -2.33 -25.47
CA PRO A 198 -1.77 -2.13 -24.37
C PRO A 198 -1.14 -2.09 -22.97
N GLN A 199 -0.06 -2.84 -22.76
CA GLN A 199 0.67 -2.90 -21.48
C GLN A 199 1.51 -1.65 -21.22
N ALA A 200 1.92 -0.93 -22.27
CA ALA A 200 2.81 0.21 -22.16
C ALA A 200 2.00 1.50 -22.01
N ASN A 201 2.41 2.34 -21.06
CA ASN A 201 1.93 3.72 -20.99
C ASN A 201 2.67 4.53 -22.06
N THR A 202 2.09 4.66 -23.25
CA THR A 202 2.66 5.43 -24.35
C THR A 202 2.09 6.84 -24.37
N ALA A 203 2.92 7.83 -24.73
CA ALA A 203 2.50 9.22 -24.80
C ALA A 203 1.36 9.45 -25.81
N SER A 204 1.35 8.69 -26.91
CA SER A 204 0.34 8.74 -27.97
C SER A 204 -0.98 8.04 -27.61
N GLY A 205 -0.99 7.21 -26.57
CA GLY A 205 -2.16 6.41 -26.18
C GLY A 205 -2.49 5.28 -27.17
N HIS A 206 -3.76 4.87 -27.19
CA HIS A 206 -4.28 3.81 -28.06
C HIS A 206 -4.84 4.40 -29.36
N ILE A 207 -4.25 4.03 -30.50
CA ILE A 207 -4.62 4.56 -31.83
C ILE A 207 -5.01 3.41 -32.74
N ILE A 208 -6.14 3.56 -33.42
CA ILE A 208 -6.62 2.64 -34.45
C ILE A 208 -6.75 3.41 -35.77
N VAL A 209 -6.30 2.80 -36.87
CA VAL A 209 -6.57 3.28 -38.22
C VAL A 209 -7.45 2.27 -38.94
N TRP A 210 -8.58 2.72 -39.46
CA TRP A 210 -9.52 1.88 -40.21
C TRP A 210 -9.76 2.48 -41.58
N LEU A 211 -9.23 1.84 -42.62
CA LEU A 211 -9.31 2.33 -43.99
C LEU A 211 -10.49 1.66 -44.68
N PHE A 212 -11.50 2.43 -45.02
CA PHE A 212 -12.74 1.91 -45.58
C PHE A 212 -12.56 1.54 -47.05
N LEU A 213 -12.87 0.27 -47.35
CA LEU A 213 -13.12 -0.19 -48.72
C LEU A 213 -14.56 0.15 -49.06
N GLY A 214 -14.77 0.81 -50.18
CA GLY A 214 -16.10 1.28 -50.54
C GLY A 214 -16.26 1.57 -52.01
N GLU A 215 -17.49 1.47 -52.47
CA GLU A 215 -17.86 1.66 -53.87
C GLU A 215 -18.77 2.88 -54.03
N LYS A 216 -18.77 3.46 -55.22
CA LYS A 216 -19.61 4.60 -55.55
C LYS A 216 -20.95 4.10 -56.10
N ILE A 217 -22.01 4.23 -55.32
CA ILE A 217 -23.39 3.86 -55.69
C ILE A 217 -24.24 5.13 -55.72
N ASN A 218 -24.93 5.39 -56.84
CA ASN A 218 -25.83 6.55 -56.98
C ASN A 218 -25.20 7.89 -56.55
N SER A 219 -23.95 8.12 -56.98
CA SER A 219 -23.16 9.32 -56.65
C SER A 219 -22.75 9.48 -55.18
N LYS A 220 -22.91 8.45 -54.34
CA LYS A 220 -22.44 8.41 -52.94
C LYS A 220 -21.45 7.26 -52.75
N TYR A 221 -20.51 7.42 -51.81
CA TYR A 221 -19.68 6.30 -51.38
C TYR A 221 -20.42 5.47 -50.35
N TYR A 222 -20.33 4.15 -50.52
CA TYR A 222 -20.88 3.17 -49.60
C TYR A 222 -19.73 2.29 -49.10
N SER A 223 -19.63 2.12 -47.78
CA SER A 223 -18.72 1.15 -47.16
C SER A 223 -19.45 0.47 -46.02
N LYS A 224 -19.45 -0.86 -46.01
CA LYS A 224 -20.00 -1.66 -44.92
C LYS A 224 -19.35 -1.32 -43.58
N ALA A 225 -18.06 -1.00 -43.58
CA ALA A 225 -17.33 -0.61 -42.37
C ALA A 225 -17.80 0.73 -41.81
N ASP A 226 -17.99 1.75 -42.65
CA ASP A 226 -18.52 3.05 -42.22
C ASP A 226 -19.96 2.92 -41.71
N GLU A 227 -20.81 2.18 -42.43
CA GLU A 227 -22.19 1.95 -42.01
C GLU A 227 -22.28 1.23 -40.67
N ASN A 228 -21.51 0.16 -40.49
CA ASN A 228 -21.50 -0.58 -39.24
C ASN A 228 -20.87 0.22 -38.10
N LEU A 229 -19.83 1.04 -38.35
CA LEU A 229 -19.33 1.98 -37.34
C LEU A 229 -20.42 2.94 -36.88
N GLY A 230 -21.22 3.47 -37.83
CA GLY A 230 -22.37 4.32 -37.52
C GLY A 230 -23.49 3.59 -36.77
N PHE A 231 -23.85 2.39 -37.21
CA PHE A 231 -24.94 1.60 -36.64
C PHE A 231 -24.62 1.10 -35.22
N PHE A 232 -23.38 0.69 -34.97
CA PHE A 232 -22.91 0.18 -33.68
C PHE A 232 -22.13 1.22 -32.87
N TYR A 233 -22.31 2.51 -33.15
CA TYR A 233 -21.48 3.56 -32.55
C TYR A 233 -21.53 3.53 -31.01
N GLN A 234 -22.70 3.24 -30.43
CA GLN A 234 -22.86 3.11 -28.98
C GLN A 234 -22.12 1.89 -28.41
N GLU A 235 -22.17 0.77 -29.11
CA GLU A 235 -21.42 -0.43 -28.75
C GLU A 235 -19.91 -0.20 -28.86
N PHE A 236 -19.42 0.56 -29.85
CA PHE A 236 -18.00 0.96 -29.91
C PHE A 236 -17.59 1.85 -28.74
N ILE A 237 -18.43 2.81 -28.33
CA ILE A 237 -18.19 3.62 -27.11
C ILE A 237 -18.05 2.70 -25.89
N ASP A 238 -18.93 1.72 -25.73
CA ASP A 238 -18.91 0.79 -24.60
C ASP A 238 -17.69 -0.15 -24.67
N LEU A 239 -17.35 -0.69 -25.85
CA LEU A 239 -16.18 -1.56 -26.06
C LEU A 239 -14.89 -0.84 -25.68
N PHE A 240 -14.67 0.38 -26.19
CA PHE A 240 -13.48 1.15 -25.87
C PHE A 240 -13.46 1.62 -24.41
N PHE A 241 -14.62 1.81 -23.78
CA PHE A 241 -14.72 2.09 -22.34
C PHE A 241 -14.23 0.92 -21.50
N TYR A 242 -14.78 -0.28 -21.73
CA TYR A 242 -14.40 -1.48 -20.98
C TYR A 242 -12.95 -1.85 -21.23
N ARG A 243 -12.46 -1.72 -22.47
CA ARG A 243 -11.05 -1.89 -22.82
C ARG A 243 -10.15 -0.93 -22.03
N SER A 244 -10.54 0.34 -21.94
CA SER A 244 -9.78 1.37 -21.22
C SER A 244 -9.74 1.08 -19.72
N LYS A 245 -10.87 0.69 -19.11
CA LYS A 245 -10.91 0.28 -17.70
C LYS A 245 -9.99 -0.91 -17.42
N VAL A 246 -10.10 -2.00 -18.20
CA VAL A 246 -9.22 -3.18 -18.04
C VAL A 246 -7.74 -2.78 -18.14
N THR A 247 -7.40 -2.01 -19.18
CA THR A 247 -6.01 -1.60 -19.43
C THR A 247 -5.47 -0.71 -18.31
N LYS A 248 -6.23 0.30 -17.88
CA LYS A 248 -5.83 1.22 -16.82
C LYS A 248 -5.71 0.51 -15.48
N THR A 249 -6.65 -0.37 -15.15
CA THR A 249 -6.61 -1.17 -13.92
C THR A 249 -5.38 -2.09 -13.91
N TYR A 250 -5.05 -2.72 -15.05
CA TYR A 250 -3.82 -3.51 -15.14
C TYR A 250 -2.56 -2.66 -14.93
N GLN A 251 -2.49 -1.47 -15.53
CA GLN A 251 -1.37 -0.54 -15.32
C GLN A 251 -1.23 -0.11 -13.85
N ILE A 252 -2.34 0.24 -13.18
CA ILE A 252 -2.35 0.54 -11.74
C ILE A 252 -1.89 -0.68 -10.94
N ASN A 253 -2.35 -1.87 -11.31
CA ASN A 253 -1.94 -3.10 -10.67
C ASN A 253 -0.41 -3.34 -10.81
N ARG A 254 0.22 -2.97 -11.93
CA ARG A 254 1.70 -3.00 -12.06
C ARG A 254 2.40 -2.07 -11.08
N GLU A 255 1.79 -0.96 -10.68
CA GLU A 255 2.32 -0.08 -9.63
C GLU A 255 2.16 -0.70 -8.24
N VAL A 256 0.99 -1.26 -7.94
CA VAL A 256 0.71 -2.00 -6.70
C VAL A 256 1.65 -3.21 -6.55
N HIS A 257 1.94 -3.91 -7.65
CA HIS A 257 2.90 -5.02 -7.65
C HIS A 257 4.27 -4.60 -7.07
N ARG A 258 4.76 -3.41 -7.44
CA ARG A 258 6.05 -2.90 -6.93
C ARG A 258 5.99 -2.69 -5.41
N GLN A 259 4.88 -2.18 -4.90
CA GLN A 259 4.67 -1.98 -3.46
C GLN A 259 4.62 -3.31 -2.71
N ILE A 260 3.90 -4.31 -3.25
CA ILE A 260 3.84 -5.67 -2.68
C ILE A 260 5.24 -6.29 -2.66
N TYR A 261 5.97 -6.21 -3.78
CA TYR A 261 7.32 -6.77 -3.88
C TYR A 261 8.28 -6.13 -2.86
N GLN A 262 8.22 -4.81 -2.69
CA GLN A 262 9.01 -4.09 -1.68
C GLN A 262 8.66 -4.57 -0.26
N GLY A 263 7.37 -4.61 0.10
CA GLY A 263 6.93 -5.09 1.41
C GLY A 263 7.33 -6.55 1.67
N TYR A 264 7.24 -7.41 0.65
CA TYR A 264 7.64 -8.81 0.73
C TYR A 264 9.14 -8.98 1.00
N GLU A 265 10.00 -8.24 0.28
CA GLU A 265 11.44 -8.28 0.50
C GLU A 265 11.84 -7.66 1.86
N GLU A 266 11.16 -6.61 2.32
CA GLU A 266 11.35 -6.05 3.66
C GLU A 266 11.02 -7.06 4.76
N ILE A 267 9.90 -7.78 4.65
CA ILE A 267 9.53 -8.86 5.58
C ILE A 267 10.61 -9.94 5.59
N LYS A 268 11.04 -10.40 4.41
CA LYS A 268 12.11 -11.42 4.30
C LYS A 268 13.43 -10.94 4.89
N GLN A 269 13.79 -9.69 4.68
CA GLN A 269 15.01 -9.11 5.21
C GLN A 269 14.99 -9.07 6.74
N ILE A 270 13.89 -8.59 7.34
CA ILE A 270 13.72 -8.62 8.80
C ILE A 270 13.88 -10.04 9.34
N ILE A 271 13.31 -11.02 8.66
CA ILE A 271 13.38 -12.43 9.10
C ILE A 271 14.79 -13.00 8.98
N ARG A 272 15.52 -12.69 7.91
CA ARG A 272 16.94 -13.08 7.77
C ARG A 272 17.82 -12.46 8.84
N GLU A 273 17.48 -11.27 9.32
CA GLU A 273 18.21 -10.61 10.41
C GLU A 273 17.93 -11.27 11.78
N ILE A 274 16.74 -11.81 11.98
CA ILE A 274 16.32 -12.43 13.26
C ILE A 274 16.70 -13.91 13.32
N ALA A 275 16.53 -14.66 12.23
CA ALA A 275 16.64 -16.12 12.23
C ALA A 275 18.00 -16.65 12.76
N PRO A 276 19.16 -16.08 12.40
CA PRO A 276 20.46 -16.51 12.93
C PRO A 276 20.68 -16.14 14.41
N LYS A 277 19.87 -15.22 14.94
CA LYS A 277 19.95 -14.72 16.32
C LYS A 277 18.95 -15.43 17.25
N LEU A 278 18.17 -16.37 16.71
CA LEU A 278 17.35 -17.27 17.51
C LEU A 278 18.28 -18.18 18.32
N PRO A 279 18.06 -18.35 19.64
CA PRO A 279 18.87 -19.26 20.42
C PRO A 279 18.69 -20.68 19.90
N ASP A 280 19.78 -21.26 19.38
CA ASP A 280 19.84 -22.70 19.13
C ASP A 280 19.83 -23.43 20.48
N ASN A 281 19.21 -24.61 20.52
CA ASN A 281 19.10 -25.46 21.72
C ASN A 281 20.46 -25.94 22.30
N GLN A 282 21.58 -25.37 21.88
CA GLN A 282 22.95 -25.76 22.24
C GLN A 282 23.81 -24.54 22.56
N SER A 283 23.65 -23.99 23.77
CA SER A 283 24.71 -23.40 24.62
C SER A 283 24.19 -22.24 25.48
N PRO A 284 23.92 -22.48 26.77
CA PRO A 284 23.75 -21.42 27.75
C PRO A 284 25.14 -21.00 28.25
N GLN A 285 25.87 -20.20 27.50
CA GLN A 285 27.11 -19.62 28.02
C GLN A 285 27.57 -18.35 27.28
N THR A 286 27.63 -17.27 28.05
CA THR A 286 28.40 -16.03 27.80
C THR A 286 27.97 -15.13 26.64
N ALA A 287 26.80 -14.50 26.75
CA ALA A 287 26.58 -13.18 26.17
C ALA A 287 26.68 -12.12 27.28
N ASN A 288 27.57 -11.13 27.14
CA ASN A 288 27.64 -10.00 28.07
C ASN A 288 26.26 -9.31 28.16
N ASN A 289 25.81 -8.91 29.37
CA ASN A 289 24.51 -8.25 29.60
C ASN A 289 24.26 -7.01 28.70
N LEU A 290 25.33 -6.33 28.25
CA LEU A 290 25.26 -5.22 27.29
C LEU A 290 24.80 -5.66 25.89
N SER A 291 25.18 -6.86 25.45
CA SER A 291 24.79 -7.47 24.17
C SER A 291 23.32 -7.92 24.16
N VAL A 292 22.85 -8.47 25.29
CA VAL A 292 21.46 -8.94 25.43
C VAL A 292 20.48 -7.77 25.44
N ASN A 293 20.79 -6.69 26.18
CA ASN A 293 19.96 -5.49 26.20
C ASN A 293 19.86 -4.82 24.83
N HIS A 294 20.95 -4.80 24.06
CA HIS A 294 20.95 -4.28 22.70
C HIS A 294 20.09 -5.14 21.76
N LEU A 295 20.22 -6.47 21.84
CA LEU A 295 19.41 -7.41 21.07
C LEU A 295 17.91 -7.29 21.42
N LEU A 296 17.58 -7.16 22.69
CA LEU A 296 16.20 -6.96 23.16
C LEU A 296 15.62 -5.63 22.66
N ALA A 297 16.43 -4.57 22.62
CA ALA A 297 16.02 -3.28 22.07
C ALA A 297 15.76 -3.37 20.55
N GLU A 298 16.62 -4.07 19.82
CA GLU A 298 16.46 -4.36 18.39
C GLU A 298 15.15 -5.13 18.13
N TYR A 299 14.88 -6.20 18.88
CA TYR A 299 13.64 -6.98 18.78
C TYR A 299 12.39 -6.16 19.12
N LYS A 300 12.44 -5.33 20.17
CA LYS A 300 11.33 -4.40 20.50
C LYS A 300 11.10 -3.39 19.39
N GLN A 301 12.15 -2.91 18.72
CA GLN A 301 12.01 -2.04 17.55
C GLN A 301 11.38 -2.79 16.38
N LYS A 302 11.82 -4.01 16.07
CA LYS A 302 11.24 -4.83 14.99
C LYS A 302 9.77 -5.17 15.26
N LEU A 303 9.37 -5.43 16.51
CA LEU A 303 7.97 -5.61 16.92
C LEU A 303 7.08 -4.36 16.72
N ARG A 304 7.66 -3.17 16.63
CA ARG A 304 6.92 -1.93 16.32
C ARG A 304 6.77 -1.71 14.82
N ILE A 305 7.78 -2.07 14.04
CA ILE A 305 7.84 -1.79 12.60
C ILE A 305 7.11 -2.88 11.79
N LEU A 306 7.33 -4.15 12.13
CA LEU A 306 6.84 -5.28 11.35
C LEU A 306 5.31 -5.32 11.20
N PRO A 307 4.48 -5.02 12.24
CA PRO A 307 3.02 -4.94 12.06
C PRO A 307 2.58 -3.83 11.11
N LYS A 308 3.33 -2.72 11.03
CA LYS A 308 3.02 -1.63 10.09
C LYS A 308 3.29 -2.08 8.66
N ILE A 309 4.45 -2.69 8.42
CA ILE A 309 4.82 -3.24 7.11
C ILE A 309 3.79 -4.31 6.70
N ASP A 310 3.43 -5.23 7.58
CA ASP A 310 2.47 -6.29 7.30
C ASP A 310 1.06 -5.75 6.98
N LEU A 311 0.62 -4.70 7.66
CA LEU A 311 -0.65 -4.04 7.35
C LEU A 311 -0.63 -3.36 5.98
N GLU A 312 0.43 -2.62 5.64
CA GLU A 312 0.60 -1.96 4.33
C GLU A 312 0.69 -3.01 3.21
N TYR A 313 1.41 -4.09 3.46
CA TYR A 313 1.53 -5.25 2.57
C TYR A 313 0.17 -5.93 2.33
N SER A 314 -0.57 -6.22 3.40
CA SER A 314 -1.90 -6.84 3.33
C SER A 314 -2.93 -5.95 2.63
N ASN A 315 -2.86 -4.63 2.83
CA ASN A 315 -3.67 -3.68 2.09
C ASN A 315 -3.35 -3.73 0.58
N SER A 316 -2.07 -3.78 0.22
CA SER A 316 -1.62 -3.87 -1.17
C SER A 316 -2.09 -5.18 -1.84
N LEU A 317 -2.04 -6.30 -1.12
CA LEU A 317 -2.61 -7.58 -1.58
C LEU A 317 -4.13 -7.50 -1.80
N ARG A 318 -4.86 -6.81 -0.94
CA ARG A 318 -6.30 -6.57 -1.14
C ARG A 318 -6.55 -5.72 -2.39
N GLU A 319 -5.73 -4.70 -2.65
CA GLU A 319 -5.84 -3.91 -3.88
C GLU A 319 -5.57 -4.75 -5.14
N PHE A 320 -4.68 -5.75 -5.07
CA PHE A 320 -4.51 -6.75 -6.14
C PHE A 320 -5.83 -7.46 -6.48
N ASN A 321 -6.54 -7.96 -5.46
CA ASN A 321 -7.85 -8.59 -5.61
C ASN A 321 -8.90 -7.65 -6.21
N ASN A 322 -8.97 -6.41 -5.71
CA ASN A 322 -9.92 -5.42 -6.22
C ASN A 322 -9.68 -5.12 -7.71
N ASN A 323 -8.40 -5.01 -8.09
CA ASN A 323 -8.00 -4.80 -9.48
C ASN A 323 -8.34 -5.99 -10.38
N LEU A 324 -8.11 -7.23 -9.91
CA LEU A 324 -8.49 -8.43 -10.63
C LEU A 324 -9.99 -8.47 -10.89
N LEU A 325 -10.82 -8.27 -9.85
CA LEU A 325 -12.28 -8.22 -9.99
C LEU A 325 -12.73 -7.13 -10.98
N THR A 326 -12.08 -5.97 -10.95
CA THR A 326 -12.38 -4.89 -11.89
C THR A 326 -12.06 -5.29 -13.32
N ILE A 327 -10.92 -5.97 -13.55
CA ILE A 327 -10.58 -6.49 -14.88
C ILE A 327 -11.61 -7.54 -15.32
N ASP A 328 -11.98 -8.48 -14.45
CA ASP A 328 -12.94 -9.55 -14.74
C ASP A 328 -14.30 -9.01 -15.19
N ILE A 329 -14.86 -8.08 -14.42
CA ILE A 329 -16.16 -7.47 -14.71
C ILE A 329 -16.12 -6.74 -16.06
N ASN A 330 -15.09 -5.94 -16.30
CA ASN A 330 -15.02 -5.15 -17.53
C ASN A 330 -14.66 -6.03 -18.74
N ASN A 331 -13.89 -7.10 -18.56
CA ASN A 331 -13.63 -8.08 -19.62
C ASN A 331 -14.92 -8.82 -20.02
N HIS A 332 -15.73 -9.22 -19.03
CA HIS A 332 -17.04 -9.81 -19.28
C HIS A 332 -17.98 -8.83 -20.01
N ASN A 333 -18.06 -7.58 -19.55
CA ASN A 333 -18.88 -6.57 -20.20
C ASN A 333 -18.44 -6.29 -21.65
N TYR A 334 -17.13 -6.29 -21.92
CA TYR A 334 -16.61 -6.19 -23.28
C TYR A 334 -17.07 -7.37 -24.15
N ALA A 335 -16.94 -8.60 -23.64
CA ALA A 335 -17.38 -9.80 -24.36
C ALA A 335 -18.89 -9.78 -24.66
N GLU A 336 -19.71 -9.35 -23.70
CA GLU A 336 -21.16 -9.19 -23.87
C GLU A 336 -21.50 -8.15 -24.93
N LYS A 337 -20.75 -7.04 -25.02
CA LYS A 337 -20.93 -6.06 -26.09
C LYS A 337 -20.56 -6.61 -27.46
N LEU A 338 -19.48 -7.37 -27.57
CA LEU A 338 -19.15 -8.05 -28.83
C LEU A 338 -20.22 -9.05 -29.23
N ARG A 339 -20.77 -9.80 -28.28
CA ARG A 339 -21.88 -10.73 -28.53
C ARG A 339 -23.11 -9.99 -29.07
N GLN A 340 -23.44 -8.81 -28.55
CA GLN A 340 -24.54 -7.98 -29.08
C GLN A 340 -24.32 -7.54 -30.53
N ILE A 341 -23.07 -7.26 -30.93
CA ILE A 341 -22.74 -6.98 -32.34
C ILE A 341 -22.89 -8.26 -33.17
N GLN A 342 -22.30 -9.38 -32.72
CA GLN A 342 -22.38 -10.67 -33.41
C GLN A 342 -23.83 -11.16 -33.57
N ASP A 343 -24.69 -10.98 -32.57
CA ASP A 343 -26.09 -11.41 -32.62
C ASP A 343 -26.87 -10.68 -33.73
N LYS A 344 -26.52 -9.41 -34.00
CA LYS A 344 -27.11 -8.63 -35.11
C LYS A 344 -26.42 -8.90 -36.45
N LEU A 345 -25.17 -9.36 -36.42
CA LEU A 345 -24.31 -9.60 -37.58
C LEU A 345 -23.64 -11.00 -37.49
N PRO A 346 -24.41 -12.09 -37.58
CA PRO A 346 -23.95 -13.43 -37.19
C PRO A 346 -22.82 -14.00 -38.06
N THR A 347 -22.69 -13.51 -39.30
CA THR A 347 -21.68 -13.97 -40.25
C THR A 347 -20.41 -13.12 -40.25
N GLU A 348 -20.39 -11.99 -39.54
CA GLU A 348 -19.23 -11.11 -39.53
C GLU A 348 -18.09 -11.67 -38.70
N ASP A 349 -16.87 -11.47 -39.19
CA ASP A 349 -15.66 -11.77 -38.43
C ASP A 349 -15.32 -10.60 -37.50
N LEU A 350 -15.51 -10.81 -36.20
CA LEU A 350 -15.14 -9.86 -35.15
C LEU A 350 -13.80 -10.20 -34.48
N SER A 351 -12.99 -11.09 -35.07
CA SER A 351 -11.73 -11.58 -34.47
C SER A 351 -10.74 -10.46 -34.11
N PHE A 352 -10.71 -9.37 -34.89
CA PHE A 352 -9.88 -8.20 -34.60
C PHE A 352 -10.23 -7.59 -33.24
N LEU A 353 -11.52 -7.44 -32.94
CA LEU A 353 -11.99 -6.89 -31.67
C LEU A 353 -11.86 -7.95 -30.55
N SER A 354 -12.17 -9.22 -30.84
CA SER A 354 -12.16 -10.28 -29.83
C SER A 354 -10.76 -10.64 -29.32
N LEU A 355 -9.69 -10.27 -30.04
CA LEU A 355 -8.32 -10.48 -29.59
C LEU A 355 -8.10 -9.90 -28.19
N PHE A 356 -8.69 -8.72 -27.90
CA PHE A 356 -8.52 -8.05 -26.63
C PHE A 356 -9.06 -8.88 -25.46
N ASN A 357 -10.33 -9.27 -25.49
CA ASN A 357 -10.92 -9.98 -24.36
C ASN A 357 -10.46 -11.43 -24.25
N GLN A 358 -10.19 -12.09 -25.38
CA GLN A 358 -9.82 -13.52 -25.39
C GLN A 358 -8.36 -13.75 -25.04
N LYS A 359 -7.45 -12.85 -25.43
CA LYS A 359 -6.01 -13.03 -25.18
C LYS A 359 -5.44 -12.00 -24.22
N ILE A 360 -5.67 -10.71 -24.48
CA ILE A 360 -4.95 -9.64 -23.76
C ILE A 360 -5.44 -9.54 -22.32
N ALA A 361 -6.75 -9.37 -22.14
CA ALA A 361 -7.36 -9.30 -20.81
C ALA A 361 -7.16 -10.62 -20.04
N THR A 362 -7.31 -11.78 -20.69
CA THR A 362 -7.03 -13.09 -20.10
C THR A 362 -5.59 -13.20 -19.58
N ASN A 363 -4.61 -12.73 -20.36
CA ASN A 363 -3.21 -12.72 -19.92
C ASN A 363 -2.99 -11.80 -18.73
N PHE A 364 -3.67 -10.64 -18.68
CA PHE A 364 -3.62 -9.75 -17.51
C PHE A 364 -4.16 -10.44 -16.26
N GLN A 365 -5.31 -11.12 -16.38
CA GLN A 365 -5.92 -11.87 -15.28
C GLN A 365 -5.00 -12.98 -14.77
N ALA A 366 -4.45 -13.78 -15.70
CA ALA A 366 -3.53 -14.87 -15.36
C ALA A 366 -2.29 -14.35 -14.63
N GLN A 367 -1.66 -13.29 -15.15
CA GLN A 367 -0.48 -12.71 -14.52
C GLN A 367 -0.76 -12.19 -13.10
N ILE A 368 -1.87 -11.47 -12.90
CA ILE A 368 -2.23 -10.97 -11.57
C ILE A 368 -2.50 -12.13 -10.61
N THR A 369 -3.17 -13.19 -11.08
CA THR A 369 -3.47 -14.39 -10.29
C THR A 369 -2.20 -15.11 -9.86
N ASP A 370 -1.26 -15.34 -10.77
CA ASP A 370 0.01 -16.00 -10.49
C ASP A 370 0.86 -15.21 -9.49
N GLU A 371 0.95 -13.89 -9.69
CA GLU A 371 1.68 -13.01 -8.78
C GLU A 371 1.03 -12.94 -7.40
N GLN A 372 -0.30 -12.91 -7.33
CA GLN A 372 -1.02 -12.97 -6.05
C GLN A 372 -0.72 -14.29 -5.32
N ALA A 373 -0.73 -15.42 -6.02
CA ALA A 373 -0.39 -16.71 -5.45
C ALA A 373 1.07 -16.75 -4.94
N TYR A 374 1.99 -16.11 -5.66
CA TYR A 374 3.39 -15.96 -5.26
C TYR A 374 3.55 -15.15 -3.96
N PHE A 375 2.80 -14.05 -3.82
CA PHE A 375 2.91 -13.15 -2.66
C PHE A 375 2.06 -13.58 -1.46
N ALA A 376 1.01 -14.40 -1.64
CA ALA A 376 0.12 -14.82 -0.55
C ALA A 376 0.85 -15.36 0.71
N PRO A 377 1.95 -16.13 0.62
CA PRO A 377 2.68 -16.60 1.79
C PRO A 377 3.36 -15.50 2.63
N GLY A 378 3.53 -14.28 2.09
CA GLY A 378 4.23 -13.18 2.74
C GLY A 378 3.62 -12.75 4.09
N SER A 379 2.30 -12.65 4.20
CA SER A 379 1.64 -12.28 5.46
C SER A 379 1.81 -13.38 6.52
N THR A 380 1.70 -14.66 6.11
CA THR A 380 1.97 -15.78 7.02
C THR A 380 3.41 -15.76 7.54
N LEU A 381 4.34 -15.33 6.69
CA LEU A 381 5.74 -15.21 7.04
C LEU A 381 5.95 -14.06 8.05
N ALA A 382 5.30 -12.91 7.86
CA ALA A 382 5.30 -11.80 8.82
C ALA A 382 4.69 -12.19 10.18
N ASP A 383 3.53 -12.87 10.19
CA ASP A 383 2.89 -13.35 11.42
C ASP A 383 3.81 -14.27 12.24
N LYS A 384 4.44 -15.23 11.56
CA LYS A 384 5.40 -16.14 12.19
C LYS A 384 6.58 -15.38 12.78
N ALA A 385 7.11 -14.40 12.06
CA ALA A 385 8.21 -13.58 12.54
C ALA A 385 7.80 -12.74 13.77
N ILE A 386 6.63 -12.10 13.76
CA ILE A 386 6.09 -11.36 14.90
C ILE A 386 5.96 -12.29 16.12
N ALA A 387 5.40 -13.48 15.94
CA ALA A 387 5.23 -14.47 17.00
C ALA A 387 6.58 -14.94 17.56
N SER A 388 7.56 -15.23 16.70
CA SER A 388 8.91 -15.62 17.11
C SER A 388 9.61 -14.50 17.89
N ILE A 389 9.63 -13.27 17.40
CA ILE A 389 10.27 -12.15 18.11
C ILE A 389 9.59 -11.91 19.46
N ARG A 390 8.25 -11.97 19.52
CA ARG A 390 7.50 -11.83 20.76
C ARG A 390 7.89 -12.91 21.76
N GLY A 391 7.97 -14.17 21.33
CA GLY A 391 8.41 -15.28 22.17
C GLY A 391 9.81 -15.06 22.75
N ILE A 392 10.78 -14.58 21.94
CA ILE A 392 12.13 -14.28 22.44
C ILE A 392 12.09 -13.16 23.48
N VAL A 393 11.37 -12.07 23.21
CA VAL A 393 11.27 -10.93 24.13
C VAL A 393 10.63 -11.36 25.45
N GLU A 394 9.59 -12.20 25.42
CA GLU A 394 8.93 -12.73 26.62
C GLU A 394 9.85 -13.65 27.43
N ILE A 395 10.61 -14.54 26.78
CA ILE A 395 11.59 -15.43 27.45
C ILE A 395 12.66 -14.59 28.15
N GLU A 396 13.30 -13.67 27.43
CA GLU A 396 14.39 -12.84 27.96
C GLU A 396 13.93 -11.92 29.10
N GLN A 397 12.71 -11.37 29.01
CA GLN A 397 12.11 -10.60 30.09
C GLN A 397 11.85 -11.47 31.32
N ALA A 398 11.29 -12.68 31.14
CA ALA A 398 11.05 -13.61 32.24
C ALA A 398 12.36 -14.06 32.92
N GLU A 399 13.44 -14.30 32.16
CA GLU A 399 14.75 -14.62 32.71
C GLU A 399 15.36 -13.45 33.49
N THR A 400 15.27 -12.24 32.95
CA THR A 400 15.72 -11.01 33.62
C THR A 400 14.97 -10.79 34.93
N ASP A 401 13.64 -10.95 34.93
CA ASP A 401 12.80 -10.79 36.12
C ASP A 401 13.13 -11.86 37.18
N ARG A 402 13.37 -13.11 36.78
CA ARG A 402 13.83 -14.18 37.69
C ARG A 402 15.20 -13.85 38.31
N ALA A 403 16.14 -13.36 37.51
CA ALA A 403 17.47 -12.97 37.98
C ALA A 403 17.40 -11.79 38.96
N LEU A 404 16.57 -10.78 38.67
CA LEU A 404 16.33 -9.65 39.55
C LEU A 404 15.67 -10.08 40.86
N ALA A 405 14.62 -10.90 40.80
CA ALA A 405 13.93 -11.43 41.98
C ALA A 405 14.89 -12.22 42.89
N LYS A 406 15.75 -13.06 42.30
CA LYS A 406 16.79 -13.78 43.04
C LYS A 406 17.79 -12.82 43.70
N ALA A 407 18.28 -11.82 42.98
CA ALA A 407 19.21 -10.84 43.53
C ALA A 407 18.59 -10.00 44.67
N LEU A 408 17.31 -9.66 44.57
CA LEU A 408 16.57 -8.98 45.64
C LEU A 408 16.42 -9.86 46.88
N LYS A 409 16.05 -11.13 46.69
CA LYS A 409 15.95 -12.11 47.78
C LYS A 409 17.29 -12.30 48.49
N ASP A 410 18.38 -12.46 47.74
CA ASP A 410 19.72 -12.61 48.31
C ASP A 410 20.12 -11.36 49.12
N LYS A 411 19.81 -10.15 48.62
CA LYS A 411 20.03 -8.89 49.36
C LYS A 411 19.20 -8.81 50.64
N GLU A 412 17.94 -9.23 50.60
CA GLU A 412 17.05 -9.24 51.76
C GLU A 412 17.54 -10.22 52.83
N GLU A 413 17.92 -11.44 52.45
CA GLU A 413 18.52 -12.42 53.37
C GLU A 413 19.82 -11.89 53.99
N THR A 414 20.63 -11.18 53.20
CA THR A 414 21.87 -10.55 53.69
C THR A 414 21.57 -9.41 54.67
N ALA A 415 20.55 -8.59 54.39
CA ALA A 415 20.10 -7.52 55.27
C ALA A 415 19.53 -8.09 56.58
N GLN A 416 18.72 -9.13 56.53
CA GLN A 416 18.21 -9.82 57.72
C GLN A 416 19.34 -10.44 58.56
N LYS A 417 20.37 -11.03 57.93
CA LYS A 417 21.55 -11.53 58.65
C LYS A 417 22.33 -10.40 59.32
N ARG A 418 22.46 -9.24 58.68
CA ARG A 418 23.09 -8.05 59.28
C ARG A 418 22.26 -7.51 60.45
N ASP A 419 20.94 -7.45 60.30
CA ASP A 419 20.04 -6.99 61.36
C ASP A 419 20.09 -7.91 62.58
N LYS A 420 20.05 -9.24 62.39
CA LYS A 420 20.25 -10.20 63.50
C LYS A 420 21.59 -10.03 64.21
N LYS A 421 22.68 -9.78 63.47
CA LYS A 421 24.00 -9.49 64.06
C LYS A 421 24.00 -8.17 64.83
N LEU A 422 23.33 -7.14 64.31
CA LEU A 422 23.19 -5.85 64.97
C LEU A 422 22.37 -5.98 66.26
N GLN A 423 21.22 -6.67 66.22
CA GLN A 423 20.41 -6.94 67.41
C GLN A 423 21.19 -7.71 68.48
N LEU A 424 21.98 -8.71 68.08
CA LEU A 424 22.85 -9.45 69.01
C LEU A 424 23.94 -8.54 69.61
N ALA A 425 24.54 -7.66 68.81
CA ALA A 425 25.52 -6.69 69.31
C ALA A 425 24.89 -5.65 70.26
N ILE A 426 23.68 -5.17 69.96
CA ILE A 426 22.92 -4.27 70.84
C ILE A 426 22.53 -4.98 72.14
N ALA A 427 22.08 -6.24 72.08
CA ALA A 427 21.76 -7.03 73.27
C ALA A 427 23.01 -7.29 74.13
N LEU A 428 24.16 -7.60 73.52
CA LEU A 428 25.44 -7.74 74.22
C LEU A 428 25.93 -6.41 74.84
N ALA A 429 25.79 -5.29 74.12
CA ALA A 429 26.11 -3.97 74.66
C ALA A 429 25.14 -3.55 75.76
N GLY A 430 23.85 -3.84 75.62
CA GLY A 430 22.82 -3.54 76.61
C GLY A 430 22.96 -4.37 77.88
N THR A 431 23.34 -5.65 77.77
CA THR A 431 23.69 -6.50 78.91
C THR A 431 25.00 -6.08 79.57
N GLY A 432 26.01 -5.68 78.79
CA GLY A 432 27.25 -5.10 79.31
C GLY A 432 27.01 -3.75 80.02
N LEU A 433 26.11 -2.93 79.50
CA LEU A 433 25.75 -1.64 80.09
C LEU A 433 24.90 -1.80 81.35
N ALA A 434 23.95 -2.75 81.39
CA ALA A 434 23.16 -3.07 82.57
C ALA A 434 23.99 -3.64 83.74
N VAL A 435 25.12 -4.29 83.44
CA VAL A 435 26.11 -4.71 84.45
C VAL A 435 27.01 -3.55 84.87
N SER A 436 27.31 -2.60 83.98
CA SER A 436 28.10 -1.40 84.31
C SER A 436 27.30 -0.27 84.98
N SER A 437 25.96 -0.24 84.87
CA SER A 437 25.13 0.75 85.57
C SER A 437 24.91 0.42 87.05
N ILE A 438 25.41 -0.72 87.55
CA ILE A 438 25.52 -1.01 88.99
C ILE A 438 26.97 -0.80 89.48
N SER A 439 27.91 -0.46 88.59
CA SER A 439 29.31 -0.20 88.99
C SER A 439 30.03 0.77 88.04
N ALA A 440 29.69 2.05 88.11
CA ALA A 440 30.61 3.11 87.71
C ALA A 440 30.27 4.42 88.43
N ASP A 441 31.08 4.75 89.44
CA ASP A 441 31.59 6.12 89.49
C ASP A 441 32.58 6.25 88.31
N ASN A 442 32.34 7.26 87.48
CA ASN A 442 33.12 7.76 86.33
C ASN A 442 32.77 7.21 84.91
N PRO A 443 32.39 8.07 83.94
CA PRO A 443 32.00 7.68 82.58
C PRO A 443 33.20 7.68 81.63
N GLY A 444 33.25 6.76 80.66
CA GLY A 444 33.98 7.02 79.41
C GLY A 444 34.69 5.87 78.67
N LYS A 445 34.77 4.64 79.18
CA LYS A 445 35.60 3.58 78.51
C LYS A 445 34.89 2.34 77.92
N PRO A 446 33.66 1.93 78.29
CA PRO A 446 33.06 0.72 77.71
C PRO A 446 32.66 0.87 76.23
N VAL A 447 32.23 2.07 75.81
CA VAL A 447 31.64 2.30 74.48
C VAL A 447 32.69 2.25 73.37
N GLU A 448 33.91 2.72 73.62
CA GLU A 448 34.99 2.78 72.62
C GLU A 448 35.51 1.38 72.23
N SER A 449 35.57 0.46 73.20
CA SER A 449 36.01 -0.93 72.97
C SER A 449 35.00 -1.76 72.16
N ILE A 450 33.72 -1.44 72.25
CA ILE A 450 32.65 -2.05 71.45
C ILE A 450 32.66 -1.47 70.02
N LEU A 451 32.84 -0.15 69.87
CA LEU A 451 32.91 0.51 68.57
C LEU A 451 34.11 0.03 67.71
N LYS A 452 35.29 -0.18 68.29
CA LYS A 452 36.48 -0.74 67.59
C LYS A 452 36.28 -2.18 67.09
N LYS A 453 35.42 -2.96 67.75
CA LYS A 453 35.12 -4.35 67.34
C LYS A 453 34.10 -4.42 66.21
N ILE A 454 33.22 -3.41 66.11
CA ILE A 454 32.18 -3.30 65.08
C ILE A 454 32.70 -2.58 63.83
N TYR A 455 33.59 -1.59 64.01
CA TYR A 455 34.21 -0.79 62.94
C TYR A 455 35.74 -0.76 63.10
N PRO A 456 36.48 -1.79 62.64
CA PRO A 456 37.91 -1.92 62.92
C PRO A 456 38.81 -0.82 62.30
N ASN A 457 38.29 0.07 61.45
CA ASN A 457 39.08 1.04 60.67
C ASN A 457 38.79 2.53 60.97
N GLN A 458 38.20 2.89 62.11
CA GLN A 458 38.05 4.31 62.51
C GLN A 458 38.56 4.56 63.94
N SER A 459 39.54 5.46 64.08
CA SER A 459 40.07 5.89 65.38
C SER A 459 39.29 7.06 65.96
N LEU A 460 38.91 6.98 67.23
CA LEU A 460 38.44 8.10 68.04
C LEU A 460 39.50 8.36 69.11
N ASP A 461 40.04 9.58 69.11
CA ASP A 461 41.08 10.06 70.01
C ASP A 461 40.40 10.72 71.22
N CYS A 462 40.78 10.35 72.46
CA CYS A 462 40.56 11.17 73.67
C CYS A 462 41.51 10.78 74.82
N PRO A 463 41.88 11.73 75.72
CA PRO A 463 43.21 11.78 76.34
C PRO A 463 43.31 11.26 77.79
N ASN A 464 44.57 11.04 78.19
CA ASN A 464 45.08 10.42 79.42
C ASN A 464 45.01 11.29 80.70
N SER A 465 44.71 10.65 81.84
CA SER A 465 45.31 10.84 83.19
C SER A 465 44.54 9.94 84.17
N GLY A 466 45.05 9.22 85.18
CA GLY A 466 46.36 9.06 85.82
C GLY A 466 46.27 7.88 86.82
N ILE A 467 47.39 7.51 87.42
CA ILE A 467 47.71 6.23 88.08
C ILE A 467 47.52 6.31 89.62
N ASN A 468 46.84 5.34 90.27
CA ASN A 468 47.35 4.50 91.40
C ASN A 468 46.29 3.80 92.30
N ASN A 469 46.64 2.55 92.65
CA ASN A 469 46.32 1.70 93.82
C ASN A 469 44.87 1.37 94.21
N CYS A 470 44.53 0.07 94.09
CA CYS A 470 44.06 -0.78 95.21
C CYS A 470 43.94 -2.25 94.75
N LEU A 471 45.02 -3.01 94.89
CA LEU A 471 44.94 -4.46 95.07
C LEU A 471 44.81 -4.70 96.57
N ASP A 472 43.60 -5.02 97.01
CA ASP A 472 43.30 -6.03 98.02
C ASP A 472 41.83 -5.90 98.42
N PHE A 473 40.94 -6.52 97.64
CA PHE A 473 39.62 -6.89 98.15
C PHE A 473 39.11 -8.16 97.45
N SER A 474 39.52 -9.28 98.04
CA SER A 474 38.90 -10.60 98.08
C SER A 474 38.39 -11.23 96.77
N GLY A 475 39.05 -12.31 96.36
CA GLY A 475 38.46 -13.33 95.47
C GLY A 475 37.13 -13.91 96.00
N TYR A 476 36.82 -13.69 97.28
CA TYR A 476 35.51 -13.98 97.88
C TYR A 476 34.39 -13.09 97.32
N TYR A 477 34.67 -11.82 96.99
CA TYR A 477 33.70 -10.90 96.39
C TYR A 477 33.39 -11.29 94.94
N VAL A 478 34.43 -11.66 94.17
CA VAL A 478 34.27 -12.17 92.81
C VAL A 478 33.52 -13.50 92.80
N ALA A 479 33.85 -14.43 93.70
CA ALA A 479 33.16 -15.70 93.82
C ALA A 479 31.70 -15.55 94.28
N PHE A 480 31.42 -14.63 95.21
CA PHE A 480 30.06 -14.31 95.65
C PHE A 480 29.22 -13.72 94.51
N HIS A 481 29.74 -12.77 93.75
CA HIS A 481 29.01 -12.15 92.64
C HIS A 481 28.85 -13.06 91.43
N VAL A 482 29.85 -13.89 91.12
CA VAL A 482 29.71 -14.95 90.12
C VAL A 482 28.66 -15.97 90.56
N GLY A 483 28.64 -16.35 91.85
CA GLY A 483 27.63 -17.24 92.43
C GLY A 483 26.20 -16.67 92.35
N VAL A 484 26.02 -15.40 92.74
CA VAL A 484 24.73 -14.70 92.64
C VAL A 484 24.29 -14.54 91.18
N GLY A 485 25.22 -14.25 90.27
CA GLY A 485 24.96 -14.16 88.84
C GLY A 485 24.48 -15.48 88.22
N VAL A 486 25.09 -16.61 88.61
CA VAL A 486 24.65 -17.95 88.17
C VAL A 486 23.26 -18.28 88.72
N ILE A 487 22.97 -17.95 89.98
CA ILE A 487 21.65 -18.18 90.59
C ILE A 487 20.57 -17.32 89.91
N ALA A 488 20.84 -16.04 89.66
CA ALA A 488 19.91 -15.15 88.97
C ALA A 488 19.66 -15.58 87.51
N ALA A 489 20.70 -16.03 86.80
CA ALA A 489 20.57 -16.58 85.45
C ALA A 489 19.74 -17.87 85.42
N LEU A 490 19.88 -18.74 86.43
CA LEU A 490 19.06 -19.94 86.58
C LEU A 490 17.60 -19.59 86.87
N ILE A 491 17.32 -18.62 87.74
CA ILE A 491 15.96 -18.15 88.03
C ILE A 491 15.31 -17.56 86.76
N LEU A 492 16.05 -16.74 86.00
CA LEU A 492 15.56 -16.15 84.76
C LEU A 492 15.32 -17.22 83.68
N ALA A 493 16.19 -18.21 83.55
CA ALA A 493 16.01 -19.34 82.64
C ALA A 493 14.77 -20.17 83.00
N ILE A 494 14.53 -20.42 84.29
CA ILE A 494 13.32 -21.10 84.79
C ILE A 494 12.07 -20.26 84.48
N PHE A 495 12.12 -18.95 84.67
CA PHE A 495 11.02 -18.04 84.36
C PHE A 495 10.70 -18.02 82.85
N ILE A 496 11.72 -17.94 81.99
CA ILE A 496 11.55 -17.98 80.53
C ILE A 496 10.96 -19.33 80.08
N LEU A 497 11.40 -20.44 80.68
CA LEU A 497 10.86 -21.77 80.39
C LEU A 497 9.39 -21.89 80.84
N LEU A 498 9.03 -21.32 82.00
CA LEU A 498 7.65 -21.27 82.49
C LEU A 498 6.77 -20.43 81.58
N VAL A 499 7.22 -19.24 81.17
CA VAL A 499 6.47 -18.35 80.26
C VAL A 499 6.32 -18.99 78.88
N SER A 500 7.37 -19.61 78.33
CA SER A 500 7.27 -20.36 77.06
C SER A 500 6.29 -21.53 77.14
N LYS A 501 6.22 -22.21 78.29
CA LYS A 501 5.28 -23.32 78.50
C LYS A 501 3.83 -22.80 78.63
N ILE A 502 3.62 -21.66 79.28
CA ILE A 502 2.31 -21.00 79.38
C ILE A 502 1.84 -20.50 78.02
N ILE A 503 2.72 -19.89 77.21
CA ILE A 503 2.40 -19.44 75.84
C ILE A 503 2.01 -20.64 74.96
N LYS A 504 2.75 -21.75 75.02
CA LYS A 504 2.38 -22.98 74.29
C LYS A 504 1.04 -23.57 74.73
N ILE A 505 0.67 -23.46 76.01
CA ILE A 505 -0.64 -23.89 76.53
C ILE A 505 -1.75 -22.96 76.01
N PHE A 506 -1.51 -21.65 75.95
CA PHE A 506 -2.45 -20.68 75.38
C PHE A 506 -2.65 -20.85 73.87
N GLU A 507 -1.59 -21.08 73.11
CA GLU A 507 -1.66 -21.38 71.67
C GLU A 507 -2.39 -22.71 71.38
N ALA A 508 -2.21 -23.72 72.23
CA ALA A 508 -2.92 -25.00 72.12
C ALA A 508 -4.42 -24.88 72.47
N SER A 509 -4.78 -23.97 73.39
CA SER A 509 -6.17 -23.67 73.73
C SER A 509 -6.87 -22.85 72.64
N SER A 510 -6.15 -21.91 72.01
CA SER A 510 -6.69 -21.07 70.93
C SER A 510 -6.94 -21.84 69.62
N ARG A 511 -6.23 -22.94 69.37
CA ARG A 511 -6.47 -23.81 68.19
C ARG A 511 -7.61 -24.82 68.36
N LYS A 512 -8.17 -24.97 69.56
CA LYS A 512 -9.35 -25.82 69.82
C LYS A 512 -10.69 -25.07 69.73
N SER A 513 -10.67 -23.76 69.50
CA SER A 513 -11.87 -22.91 69.39
C SER A 513 -11.99 -22.17 68.05
N SER A 514 -11.33 -22.63 66.99
CA SER A 514 -11.49 -22.14 65.61
C SER A 514 -11.96 -23.24 64.68
#